data_AF-L0DNA1-F1
#
_entry.id   AF-L0DNA1-F1
#
_cell.length_a   1.000
_cell.length_b   1.000
_cell.length_c   1.000
_cell.angle_alpha   90.00
_cell.angle_beta   90.00
_cell.angle_gamma   90.00
#
_symmetry.space_group_name_H-M   'P 1'
#
loop_
_entity.id
_entity.type
_entity.pdbx_description
1 polymer ?
#
loop_
_entity_poly.entity_id
_entity_poly.type
_entity_poly.pdbx_seq_one_letter_code
_entity_poly.pdbx_strand_id
1 'polypeptide(L)'
;MMMTGIGRLGLALAFSVLAMAPSASQSQEPRPEEARLRAEVKTLASPAFAGRSGEGGRKTAQHLVEAFRALKLEPLFDGQYTQPIPDNEPGRILGQNVGARIVGSDPKLRDEWIVLAAHFDHLGVREGRLYPGADDNASGVAMMLEVARAIAQSPEASKRSLMFIGFDLEEIGLYGSRYFVEHSPVPLKQISLFITADMIGRSLGGVCDPYVFVMGSEHAPGLRPWIDQAAKERPLKVGMLGTDLLVLDRSDYGPFRAREIPYLFFSTGENPTYHTPDDRPETLNYPKLEAISQVIHKLVLQAASAPTMPTWIQAPENTIGEVATVRDILRSLLENQEMFKIGVAQLYLLNNTVRTLDAIVERGSITSTERATMVNVARLVLITIL
;
A
#
# COMPACT_ATOMS: atom_id res chain seq x y z
N MET A 1 22.56 98.57 0.19
CA MET A 1 23.10 97.75 1.29
C MET A 1 21.93 96.97 1.88
N MET A 2 22.14 95.69 2.19
CA MET A 2 21.19 94.68 2.67
C MET A 2 20.76 93.64 1.63
N MET A 3 21.25 92.43 1.92
CA MET A 3 21.21 91.17 1.19
C MET A 3 19.85 90.50 1.33
N THR A 4 19.30 90.00 0.23
CA THR A 4 18.14 89.11 0.19
C THR A 4 18.61 87.65 0.29
N GLY A 5 18.15 86.97 1.33
CA GLY A 5 18.39 85.53 1.54
C GLY A 5 17.50 84.68 0.64
N ILE A 6 18.09 83.71 -0.04
CA ILE A 6 17.37 82.67 -0.78
C ILE A 6 17.55 81.36 0.00
N GLY A 7 16.44 80.91 0.61
CA GLY A 7 16.35 79.62 1.29
C GLY A 7 16.39 78.46 0.29
N ARG A 8 17.22 77.45 0.58
CA ARG A 8 17.25 76.18 -0.15
C ARG A 8 16.10 75.30 0.35
N LEU A 9 15.15 75.00 -0.54
CA LEU A 9 14.10 73.99 -0.31
C LEU A 9 14.70 72.60 -0.58
N GLY A 10 14.90 71.81 0.48
CA GLY A 10 15.33 70.42 0.38
C GLY A 10 14.15 69.51 0.02
N LEU A 11 14.22 68.85 -1.13
CA LEU A 11 13.24 67.86 -1.58
C LEU A 11 13.57 66.51 -0.90
N ALA A 12 12.81 66.13 0.13
CA ALA A 12 12.93 64.82 0.75
C ALA A 12 12.11 63.79 -0.06
N LEU A 13 12.79 62.88 -0.77
CA LEU A 13 12.16 61.68 -1.33
C LEU A 13 11.79 60.73 -0.19
N ALA A 14 10.49 60.54 0.06
CA ALA A 14 10.00 59.48 0.91
C ALA A 14 10.02 58.16 0.12
N PHE A 15 10.98 57.28 0.45
CA PHE A 15 10.94 55.88 0.02
C PHE A 15 9.92 55.14 0.90
N SER A 16 8.73 54.91 0.35
CA SER A 16 7.74 54.01 0.94
C SER A 16 8.23 52.57 0.83
N VAL A 17 8.86 52.05 1.89
CA VAL A 17 9.17 50.63 2.00
C VAL A 17 7.85 49.90 2.25
N LEU A 18 7.29 49.31 1.19
CA LEU A 18 6.18 48.38 1.30
C LEU A 18 6.72 47.12 2.00
N ALA A 19 6.49 47.00 3.31
CA ALA A 19 6.80 45.79 4.05
C ALA A 19 5.92 44.66 3.48
N MET A 20 6.51 43.77 2.69
CA MET A 20 5.84 42.53 2.29
C MET A 20 5.66 41.70 3.56
N ALA A 21 4.41 41.55 3.99
CA ALA A 21 4.08 40.60 5.04
C ALA A 21 4.56 39.20 4.58
N PRO A 22 5.18 38.40 5.46
CA PRO A 22 5.51 37.02 5.12
C PRO A 22 4.22 36.32 4.72
N SER A 23 4.20 35.74 3.52
CA SER A 23 3.13 34.84 3.12
C SER A 23 3.02 33.75 4.19
N ALA A 24 1.86 33.66 4.82
CA ALA A 24 1.56 32.53 5.69
C ALA A 24 1.84 31.27 4.87
N SER A 25 2.86 30.50 5.29
CA SER A 25 3.08 29.15 4.80
C SER A 25 1.74 28.44 4.91
N GLN A 26 1.09 28.14 3.79
CA GLN A 26 -0.02 27.20 3.80
C GLN A 26 0.54 25.94 4.47
N SER A 27 0.03 25.63 5.67
CA SER A 27 0.42 24.41 6.38
C SER A 27 0.09 23.26 5.44
N GLN A 28 1.11 22.59 4.95
CA GLN A 28 0.95 21.46 4.05
C GLN A 28 0.09 20.41 4.76
N GLU A 29 -0.95 19.92 4.08
CA GLU A 29 -1.81 18.88 4.65
C GLU A 29 -0.97 17.69 5.12
N PRO A 30 -1.28 17.11 6.31
CA PRO A 30 -0.59 15.93 6.78
C PRO A 30 -0.64 14.82 5.73
N ARG A 31 0.51 14.19 5.49
CA ARG A 31 0.66 13.10 4.52
C ARG A 31 1.76 12.14 5.00
N PRO A 32 1.80 10.90 4.49
CA PRO A 32 2.92 10.00 4.76
C PRO A 32 4.27 10.64 4.38
N GLU A 33 5.24 10.53 5.28
CA GLU A 33 6.57 11.13 5.17
C GLU A 33 7.65 10.05 5.27
N GLU A 34 8.65 10.12 4.39
CA GLU A 34 9.75 9.15 4.30
C GLU A 34 10.42 8.90 5.67
N ALA A 35 10.71 9.96 6.42
CA ALA A 35 11.43 9.84 7.70
C ALA A 35 10.64 9.02 8.74
N ARG A 36 9.31 9.16 8.75
CA ARG A 36 8.43 8.44 9.68
C ARG A 36 8.27 6.98 9.25
N LEU A 37 8.04 6.75 7.95
CA LEU A 37 8.02 5.42 7.36
C LEU A 37 9.32 4.65 7.68
N ARG A 38 10.46 5.32 7.52
CA ARG A 38 11.78 4.76 7.82
C ARG A 38 11.98 4.44 9.30
N ALA A 39 11.56 5.32 10.19
CA ALA A 39 11.67 5.09 11.63
C ALA A 39 10.81 3.88 12.06
N GLU A 40 9.62 3.76 11.51
CA GLU A 40 8.69 2.67 11.81
C GLU A 40 9.22 1.33 11.32
N VAL A 41 9.65 1.25 10.04
CA VAL A 41 10.28 0.03 9.50
C VAL A 41 11.50 -0.39 10.33
N LYS A 42 12.37 0.56 10.68
CA LYS A 42 13.57 0.27 11.50
C LYS A 42 13.20 -0.28 12.88
N THR A 43 12.12 0.20 13.47
CA THR A 43 11.62 -0.26 14.76
C THR A 43 11.12 -1.69 14.65
N LEU A 44 10.18 -1.94 13.74
CA LEU A 44 9.50 -3.23 13.56
C LEU A 44 10.40 -4.35 13.05
N ALA A 45 11.45 -4.01 12.30
CA ALA A 45 12.45 -4.97 11.82
C ALA A 45 13.69 -5.05 12.73
N SER A 46 13.68 -4.39 13.89
CA SER A 46 14.80 -4.47 14.82
C SER A 46 14.84 -5.83 15.55
N PRO A 47 16.02 -6.24 16.07
CA PRO A 47 16.12 -7.41 16.93
C PRO A 47 15.20 -7.38 18.16
N ALA A 48 14.80 -6.20 18.64
CA ALA A 48 13.90 -6.04 19.79
C ALA A 48 12.49 -6.60 19.51
N PHE A 49 12.07 -6.59 18.25
CA PHE A 49 10.81 -7.17 17.78
C PHE A 49 10.95 -8.61 17.31
N ALA A 50 12.15 -9.21 17.40
CA ALA A 50 12.39 -10.64 17.21
C ALA A 50 11.73 -11.26 15.97
N GLY A 51 11.72 -10.55 14.84
CA GLY A 51 11.11 -11.00 13.59
C GLY A 51 9.59 -11.18 13.67
N ARG A 52 8.94 -10.46 14.60
CA ARG A 52 7.50 -10.33 14.78
C ARG A 52 6.73 -11.64 14.91
N SER A 53 7.40 -12.68 15.42
CA SER A 53 6.80 -13.96 15.78
C SER A 53 6.82 -14.17 17.29
N GLY A 54 5.83 -14.89 17.84
CA GLY A 54 5.76 -15.21 19.27
C GLY A 54 5.77 -13.96 20.17
N GLU A 55 6.83 -13.78 20.97
CA GLU A 55 6.97 -12.57 21.79
C GLU A 55 7.16 -11.31 20.96
N GLY A 56 7.85 -11.41 19.82
CA GLY A 56 7.98 -10.35 18.85
C GLY A 56 6.62 -9.88 18.33
N GLY A 57 5.76 -10.81 17.93
CA GLY A 57 4.40 -10.52 17.46
C GLY A 57 3.55 -9.84 18.54
N ARG A 58 3.63 -10.31 19.79
CA ARG A 58 2.97 -9.65 20.93
C ARG A 58 3.45 -8.21 21.17
N LYS A 59 4.76 -7.96 21.05
CA LYS A 59 5.33 -6.60 21.13
C LYS A 59 4.86 -5.73 19.98
N THR A 60 4.81 -6.26 18.75
CA THR A 60 4.26 -5.56 17.59
C THR A 60 2.80 -5.18 17.81
N ALA A 61 1.97 -6.12 18.26
CA ALA A 61 0.57 -5.84 18.53
C ALA A 61 0.40 -4.72 19.58
N GLN A 62 1.19 -4.76 20.66
CA GLN A 62 1.19 -3.69 21.67
C GLN A 62 1.63 -2.35 21.08
N HIS A 63 2.68 -2.33 20.26
CA HIS A 63 3.16 -1.12 19.57
C HIS A 63 2.08 -0.50 18.68
N LEU A 64 1.33 -1.30 17.92
CA LEU A 64 0.18 -0.82 17.12
C LEU A 64 -0.92 -0.21 17.99
N VAL A 65 -1.27 -0.87 19.11
CA VAL A 65 -2.25 -0.33 20.06
C VAL A 65 -1.80 1.02 20.62
N GLU A 66 -0.54 1.14 20.98
CA GLU A 66 0.04 2.38 21.50
C GLU A 66 0.05 3.49 20.44
N ALA A 67 0.40 3.17 19.20
CA ALA A 67 0.33 4.10 18.07
C ALA A 67 -1.10 4.61 17.85
N PHE A 68 -2.10 3.72 17.82
CA PHE A 68 -3.51 4.10 17.68
C PHE A 68 -4.02 4.95 18.84
N ARG A 69 -3.63 4.65 20.08
CA ARG A 69 -3.95 5.47 21.26
C ARG A 69 -3.32 6.85 21.21
N ALA A 70 -2.06 6.95 20.77
CA ALA A 70 -1.38 8.23 20.61
C ALA A 70 -2.07 9.13 19.57
N LEU A 71 -2.66 8.52 18.54
CA LEU A 71 -3.50 9.18 17.54
C LEU A 71 -4.94 9.43 18.01
N LYS A 72 -5.32 8.97 19.21
CA LYS A 72 -6.69 9.06 19.77
C LYS A 72 -7.75 8.40 18.89
N LEU A 73 -7.38 7.37 18.13
CA LEU A 73 -8.32 6.59 17.32
C LEU A 73 -9.18 5.70 18.22
N GLU A 74 -10.43 5.48 17.85
CA GLU A 74 -11.31 4.60 18.61
C GLU A 74 -10.90 3.14 18.44
N PRO A 75 -11.04 2.29 19.49
CA PRO A 75 -10.88 0.85 19.35
C PRO A 75 -11.92 0.26 18.40
N LEU A 76 -11.52 -0.73 17.59
CA LEU A 76 -12.37 -1.32 16.56
C LEU A 76 -13.31 -2.43 17.08
N PHE A 77 -12.86 -3.23 18.05
CA PHE A 77 -13.53 -4.48 18.45
C PHE A 77 -14.20 -4.36 19.82
N ASP A 78 -15.48 -3.98 19.86
CA ASP A 78 -16.28 -3.89 21.10
C ASP A 78 -15.60 -3.13 22.25
N GLY A 79 -14.97 -1.99 21.92
CA GLY A 79 -14.24 -1.16 22.88
C GLY A 79 -12.79 -1.60 23.12
N GLN A 80 -12.30 -2.62 22.42
CA GLN A 80 -10.92 -3.10 22.44
C GLN A 80 -10.21 -2.87 21.11
N TYR A 81 -8.89 -2.64 21.18
CA TYR A 81 -8.06 -2.56 19.97
C TYR A 81 -7.68 -3.94 19.44
N THR A 82 -7.90 -5.02 20.20
CA THR A 82 -7.42 -6.36 19.85
C THR A 82 -8.59 -7.29 19.59
N GLN A 83 -8.47 -8.12 18.55
CA GLN A 83 -9.36 -9.25 18.27
C GLN A 83 -8.56 -10.54 18.45
N PRO A 84 -8.74 -11.26 19.57
CA PRO A 84 -8.06 -12.54 19.81
C PRO A 84 -8.46 -13.59 18.77
N ILE A 85 -7.48 -14.32 18.25
CA ILE A 85 -7.66 -15.43 17.32
C ILE A 85 -7.47 -16.73 18.11
N PRO A 86 -8.50 -17.58 18.22
CA PRO A 86 -8.41 -18.82 18.99
C PRO A 86 -7.46 -19.82 18.31
N ASP A 87 -6.77 -20.61 19.14
CA ASP A 87 -6.04 -21.81 18.72
C ASP A 87 -7.03 -22.99 18.58
N ASN A 88 -6.58 -24.10 17.99
CA ASN A 88 -7.37 -25.34 17.89
C ASN A 88 -7.65 -25.97 19.27
N GLU A 89 -6.83 -25.64 20.27
CA GLU A 89 -7.05 -26.03 21.65
C GLU A 89 -8.00 -25.04 22.35
N PRO A 90 -9.15 -25.51 22.91
CA PRO A 90 -10.11 -24.63 23.56
C PRO A 90 -9.49 -23.76 24.66
N GLY A 91 -9.74 -22.46 24.60
CA GLY A 91 -9.26 -21.49 25.59
C GLY A 91 -7.85 -20.96 25.35
N ARG A 92 -7.13 -21.44 24.33
CA ARG A 92 -5.84 -20.87 23.91
C ARG A 92 -6.03 -19.84 22.78
N ILE A 93 -5.19 -18.82 22.79
CA ILE A 93 -5.14 -17.77 21.77
C ILE A 93 -3.88 -18.00 20.95
N LEU A 94 -4.03 -18.14 19.63
CA LEU A 94 -2.93 -18.34 18.68
C LEU A 94 -2.24 -17.02 18.33
N GLY A 95 -3.03 -15.95 18.16
CA GLY A 95 -2.57 -14.62 17.80
C GLY A 95 -3.66 -13.58 18.02
N GLN A 96 -3.45 -12.34 17.56
CA GLN A 96 -4.47 -11.29 17.68
C GLN A 96 -4.35 -10.24 16.58
N ASN A 97 -5.47 -9.95 15.90
CA ASN A 97 -5.52 -8.77 15.05
C ASN A 97 -5.56 -7.52 15.92
N VAL A 98 -5.04 -6.41 15.40
CA VAL A 98 -5.08 -5.09 16.04
C VAL A 98 -5.80 -4.11 15.14
N GLY A 99 -6.79 -3.39 15.67
CA GLY A 99 -7.66 -2.54 14.88
C GLY A 99 -8.08 -1.27 15.60
N ALA A 100 -8.10 -0.17 14.86
CA ALA A 100 -8.69 1.10 15.29
C ALA A 100 -9.57 1.68 14.19
N ARG A 101 -10.39 2.67 14.55
CA ARG A 101 -11.36 3.28 13.63
C ARG A 101 -11.49 4.78 13.77
N ILE A 102 -11.97 5.40 12.69
CA ILE A 102 -12.49 6.76 12.65
C ILE A 102 -13.96 6.66 12.19
N VAL A 103 -14.88 7.21 12.97
CA VAL A 103 -16.31 7.25 12.60
C VAL A 103 -16.54 8.39 11.62
N GLY A 104 -17.23 8.09 10.53
CA GLY A 104 -17.58 9.04 9.49
C GLY A 104 -18.49 10.17 9.98
N SER A 105 -18.26 11.37 9.47
CA SER A 105 -19.02 12.58 9.87
C SER A 105 -20.38 12.69 9.19
N ASP A 106 -20.61 11.98 8.08
CA ASP A 106 -21.88 12.05 7.33
C ASP A 106 -22.84 10.96 7.83
N PRO A 107 -24.01 11.30 8.40
CA PRO A 107 -24.96 10.31 8.91
C PRO A 107 -25.46 9.31 7.88
N LYS A 108 -25.37 9.61 6.58
CA LYS A 108 -25.78 8.71 5.50
C LYS A 108 -24.66 7.76 5.06
N LEU A 109 -23.41 8.18 5.20
CA LEU A 109 -22.24 7.44 4.70
C LEU A 109 -21.41 6.78 5.82
N ARG A 110 -21.60 7.18 7.09
CA ARG A 110 -20.79 6.66 8.21
C ARG A 110 -20.93 5.16 8.45
N ASP A 111 -21.99 4.52 7.96
CA ASP A 111 -22.18 3.07 8.06
C ASP A 111 -21.59 2.32 6.85
N GLU A 112 -20.93 3.03 5.92
CA GLU A 112 -20.06 2.49 4.88
C GLU A 112 -18.61 2.58 5.34
N TRP A 113 -17.88 1.47 5.25
CA TRP A 113 -16.54 1.32 5.80
C TRP A 113 -15.49 1.13 4.71
N ILE A 114 -14.41 1.90 4.82
CA ILE A 114 -13.17 1.67 4.08
C ILE A 114 -12.16 1.05 5.03
N VAL A 115 -11.60 -0.08 4.66
CA VAL A 115 -10.59 -0.79 5.47
C VAL A 115 -9.22 -0.56 4.83
N LEU A 116 -8.25 -0.08 5.62
CA LEU A 116 -6.84 -0.06 5.27
C LEU A 116 -6.08 -1.02 6.19
N ALA A 117 -5.35 -1.96 5.61
CA ALA A 117 -4.69 -3.01 6.36
C ALA A 117 -3.25 -3.30 5.89
N ALA A 118 -2.54 -4.01 6.75
CA ALA A 118 -1.31 -4.73 6.48
C ALA A 118 -1.18 -5.84 7.53
N HIS A 119 -0.53 -6.96 7.22
CA HIS A 119 -0.15 -7.91 8.27
C HIS A 119 1.12 -7.45 8.98
N PHE A 120 1.23 -7.78 10.27
CA PHE A 120 2.36 -7.37 11.09
C PHE A 120 3.23 -8.54 11.53
N ASP A 121 2.77 -9.79 11.41
CA ASP A 121 3.59 -10.95 11.72
C ASP A 121 4.72 -11.13 10.72
N HIS A 122 5.71 -11.94 11.10
CA HIS A 122 6.76 -12.41 10.20
C HIS A 122 7.40 -13.69 10.76
N LEU A 123 8.44 -14.17 10.09
CA LEU A 123 9.04 -15.50 10.27
C LEU A 123 9.81 -15.72 11.59
N GLY A 124 10.08 -14.67 12.37
CA GLY A 124 10.73 -14.75 13.67
C GLY A 124 12.25 -15.02 13.61
N VAL A 125 12.72 -15.86 14.53
CA VAL A 125 14.10 -16.37 14.56
C VAL A 125 14.08 -17.84 14.17
N ARG A 126 14.74 -18.20 13.06
CA ARG A 126 14.86 -19.59 12.60
C ARG A 126 16.32 -19.99 12.59
N GLU A 127 16.62 -21.15 13.18
CA GLU A 127 17.99 -21.68 13.26
C GLU A 127 19.01 -20.67 13.83
N GLY A 128 18.58 -19.86 14.82
CA GLY A 128 19.41 -18.83 15.45
C GLY A 128 19.62 -17.57 14.61
N ARG A 129 19.01 -17.47 13.41
CA ARG A 129 19.07 -16.29 12.54
C ARG A 129 17.78 -15.51 12.62
N LEU A 130 17.89 -14.19 12.80
CA LEU A 130 16.77 -13.27 12.78
C LEU A 130 16.30 -13.06 11.32
N TYR A 131 14.99 -13.11 11.12
CA TYR A 131 14.32 -12.69 9.89
C TYR A 131 13.66 -11.35 10.18
N PRO A 132 14.23 -10.21 9.73
CA PRO A 132 13.77 -8.90 10.15
C PRO A 132 12.43 -8.51 9.53
N GLY A 133 12.16 -8.96 8.29
CA GLY A 133 10.90 -8.67 7.59
C GLY A 133 10.69 -7.17 7.36
N ALA A 134 11.70 -6.47 6.84
CA ALA A 134 11.64 -5.02 6.67
C ALA A 134 10.70 -4.63 5.52
N ASP A 135 10.80 -5.30 4.38
CA ASP A 135 9.86 -5.16 3.27
C ASP A 135 8.58 -5.96 3.56
N ASP A 136 8.73 -7.20 4.07
CA ASP A 136 7.66 -8.15 4.39
C ASP A 136 7.44 -8.30 5.91
N ASN A 137 6.44 -7.66 6.52
CA ASN A 137 5.65 -6.56 5.97
C ASN A 137 5.68 -5.34 6.88
N ALA A 138 6.84 -5.05 7.49
CA ALA A 138 7.02 -3.80 8.23
C ALA A 138 6.80 -2.57 7.34
N SER A 139 7.05 -2.67 6.02
CA SER A 139 6.77 -1.60 5.06
C SER A 139 5.28 -1.27 4.95
N GLY A 140 4.41 -2.29 4.88
CA GLY A 140 2.95 -2.14 4.86
C GLY A 140 2.40 -1.60 6.18
N VAL A 141 2.89 -2.12 7.32
CA VAL A 141 2.50 -1.62 8.66
C VAL A 141 2.89 -0.15 8.83
N ALA A 142 4.10 0.23 8.42
CA ALA A 142 4.55 1.62 8.47
C ALA A 142 3.67 2.54 7.62
N MET A 143 3.29 2.09 6.42
CA MET A 143 2.34 2.80 5.57
C MET A 143 0.99 2.98 6.26
N MET A 144 0.40 1.90 6.81
CA MET A 144 -0.90 1.95 7.46
C MET A 144 -0.91 2.95 8.62
N LEU A 145 0.10 2.92 9.49
CA LEU A 145 0.22 3.83 10.63
C LEU A 145 0.40 5.28 10.19
N GLU A 146 1.20 5.54 9.14
CA GLU A 146 1.40 6.90 8.63
C GLU A 146 0.16 7.45 7.91
N VAL A 147 -0.58 6.62 7.17
CA VAL A 147 -1.86 7.01 6.60
C VAL A 147 -2.88 7.30 7.71
N ALA A 148 -2.96 6.46 8.74
CA ALA A 148 -3.81 6.68 9.90
C ALA A 148 -3.47 8.00 10.61
N ARG A 149 -2.18 8.30 10.80
CA ARG A 149 -1.71 9.57 11.38
C ARG A 149 -2.13 10.76 10.53
N ALA A 150 -1.86 10.69 9.22
CA ALA A 150 -2.15 11.79 8.30
C ALA A 150 -3.65 12.13 8.32
N ILE A 151 -4.52 11.12 8.25
CA ILE A 151 -5.97 11.31 8.29
C ILE A 151 -6.44 11.81 9.66
N ALA A 152 -5.93 11.25 10.77
CA ALA A 152 -6.30 11.67 12.12
C ALA A 152 -5.92 13.13 12.44
N GLN A 153 -4.90 13.66 11.75
CA GLN A 153 -4.42 15.04 11.89
C GLN A 153 -4.98 15.99 10.82
N SER A 154 -5.76 15.48 9.86
CA SER A 154 -6.38 16.29 8.83
C SER A 154 -7.51 17.15 9.41
N PRO A 155 -7.65 18.42 8.98
CA PRO A 155 -8.80 19.25 9.36
C PRO A 155 -10.12 18.76 8.74
N GLU A 156 -10.07 17.98 7.66
CA GLU A 156 -11.26 17.45 7.01
C GLU A 156 -11.67 16.11 7.61
N ALA A 157 -12.90 16.06 8.13
CA ALA A 157 -13.47 14.81 8.62
C ALA A 157 -13.85 13.90 7.44
N SER A 158 -13.48 12.61 7.56
CA SER A 158 -13.92 11.57 6.64
C SER A 158 -15.44 11.42 6.69
N LYS A 159 -16.13 11.37 5.53
CA LYS A 159 -17.60 11.23 5.51
C LYS A 159 -18.02 9.79 5.80
N ARG A 160 -17.33 8.82 5.21
CA ARG A 160 -17.39 7.40 5.55
C ARG A 160 -16.53 7.08 6.76
N SER A 161 -16.81 5.95 7.39
CA SER A 161 -15.97 5.44 8.46
C SER A 161 -14.76 4.69 7.91
N LEU A 162 -13.66 4.72 8.66
CA LEU A 162 -12.40 4.09 8.31
C LEU A 162 -12.00 3.06 9.37
N MET A 163 -11.49 1.91 8.93
CA MET A 163 -10.82 0.93 9.79
C MET A 163 -9.34 0.86 9.40
N PHE A 164 -8.47 0.86 10.39
CA PHE A 164 -7.05 0.56 10.24
C PHE A 164 -6.76 -0.75 10.96
N ILE A 165 -6.28 -1.77 10.25
CA ILE A 165 -6.15 -3.13 10.79
C ILE A 165 -4.76 -3.72 10.51
N GLY A 166 -4.05 -4.04 11.59
CA GLY A 166 -2.89 -4.92 11.57
C GLY A 166 -3.34 -6.37 11.71
N PHE A 167 -3.20 -7.18 10.66
CA PHE A 167 -3.48 -8.62 10.73
C PHE A 167 -2.30 -9.39 11.32
N ASP A 168 -2.60 -10.43 12.09
CA ASP A 168 -1.61 -11.39 12.61
C ASP A 168 -1.73 -12.70 11.82
N LEU A 169 -0.70 -13.53 11.90
CA LEU A 169 -0.71 -14.90 11.37
C LEU A 169 -0.99 -15.00 9.84
N GLU A 170 -0.56 -14.01 9.07
CA GLU A 170 -0.62 -14.04 7.60
C GLU A 170 0.27 -15.15 7.06
N GLU A 171 1.51 -15.24 7.58
CA GLU A 171 2.60 -16.07 7.06
C GLU A 171 2.35 -17.58 7.24
N ILE A 172 1.38 -17.92 8.09
CA ILE A 172 0.94 -19.29 8.33
C ILE A 172 -0.41 -19.61 7.67
N GLY A 173 -0.92 -18.72 6.81
CA GLY A 173 -2.09 -18.97 5.98
C GLY A 173 -3.25 -18.01 6.23
N LEU A 174 -2.97 -16.71 6.31
CA LEU A 174 -4.00 -15.65 6.36
C LEU A 174 -4.96 -15.78 7.54
N TYR A 175 -4.52 -16.35 8.68
CA TYR A 175 -5.44 -16.69 9.77
C TYR A 175 -6.10 -15.44 10.35
N GLY A 176 -5.36 -14.34 10.50
CA GLY A 176 -5.90 -13.07 11.00
C GLY A 176 -7.00 -12.50 10.12
N SER A 177 -6.74 -12.33 8.82
CA SER A 177 -7.73 -11.78 7.89
C SER A 177 -8.92 -12.73 7.66
N ARG A 178 -8.70 -14.05 7.63
CA ARG A 178 -9.78 -15.05 7.61
C ARG A 178 -10.66 -14.94 8.85
N TYR A 179 -10.05 -14.90 10.03
CA TYR A 179 -10.80 -14.78 11.28
C TYR A 179 -11.58 -13.46 11.34
N PHE A 180 -10.99 -12.36 10.88
CA PHE A 180 -11.67 -11.06 10.79
C PHE A 180 -12.89 -11.11 9.89
N VAL A 181 -12.79 -11.68 8.69
CA VAL A 181 -13.93 -11.78 7.77
C VAL A 181 -15.08 -12.59 8.37
N GLU A 182 -14.77 -13.66 9.11
CA GLU A 182 -15.80 -14.47 9.77
C GLU A 182 -16.37 -13.89 11.05
N HIS A 183 -15.61 -13.03 11.72
CA HIS A 183 -16.00 -12.40 12.99
C HIS A 183 -15.92 -10.88 12.90
N SER A 184 -16.37 -10.34 11.76
CA SER A 184 -16.26 -8.92 11.46
C SER A 184 -17.05 -8.10 12.47
N PRO A 185 -16.50 -6.99 13.01
CA PRO A 185 -17.19 -6.12 13.97
C PRO A 185 -18.36 -5.35 13.35
N VAL A 186 -18.48 -5.38 12.01
CA VAL A 186 -19.58 -4.82 11.24
C VAL A 186 -20.09 -5.84 10.22
N PRO A 187 -21.36 -5.78 9.77
CA PRO A 187 -21.82 -6.60 8.66
C PRO A 187 -20.91 -6.44 7.43
N LEU A 188 -20.41 -7.53 6.84
CA LEU A 188 -19.48 -7.47 5.70
C LEU A 188 -19.97 -6.62 4.52
N LYS A 189 -21.29 -6.59 4.28
CA LYS A 189 -21.93 -5.74 3.25
C LYS A 189 -21.74 -4.23 3.47
N GLN A 190 -21.33 -3.81 4.66
CA GLN A 190 -21.00 -2.42 4.99
C GLN A 190 -19.55 -2.08 4.66
N ILE A 191 -18.69 -3.07 4.41
CA ILE A 191 -17.32 -2.84 3.93
C ILE A 191 -17.39 -2.57 2.43
N SER A 192 -17.20 -1.31 2.05
CA SER A 192 -17.31 -0.86 0.65
C SER A 192 -16.00 -0.99 -0.12
N LEU A 193 -14.86 -1.00 0.57
CA LEU A 193 -13.55 -1.17 -0.03
C LEU A 193 -12.55 -1.69 1.00
N PHE A 194 -11.80 -2.71 0.63
CA PHE A 194 -10.66 -3.23 1.38
C PHE A 194 -9.34 -2.87 0.66
N ILE A 195 -8.44 -2.17 1.33
CA ILE A 195 -7.12 -1.84 0.79
C ILE A 195 -6.08 -2.50 1.68
N THR A 196 -5.19 -3.29 1.09
CA THR A 196 -4.03 -3.84 1.80
C THR A 196 -2.77 -3.63 0.99
N ALA A 197 -1.63 -3.57 1.70
CA ALA A 197 -0.32 -3.49 1.09
C ALA A 197 0.62 -4.52 1.69
N ASP A 198 1.41 -5.14 0.83
CA ASP A 198 2.36 -6.17 1.21
C ASP A 198 3.61 -6.07 0.33
N MET A 199 4.75 -5.91 0.99
CA MET A 199 6.05 -5.65 0.33
C MET A 199 6.01 -4.42 -0.58
N ILE A 200 6.05 -3.22 -0.01
CA ILE A 200 5.96 -1.95 -0.75
C ILE A 200 7.23 -1.09 -0.67
N GLY A 201 8.33 -1.64 -0.18
CA GLY A 201 9.62 -1.00 -0.05
C GLY A 201 10.66 -1.40 -1.10
N ARG A 202 10.40 -2.43 -1.94
CA ARG A 202 11.36 -2.93 -2.93
C ARG A 202 10.76 -3.05 -4.34
N SER A 203 11.20 -4.04 -5.11
CA SER A 203 10.90 -4.19 -6.54
C SER A 203 10.97 -5.66 -6.93
N LEU A 204 10.03 -6.10 -7.77
CA LEU A 204 9.97 -7.46 -8.30
C LEU A 204 11.30 -7.86 -8.93
N GLY A 205 11.87 -8.96 -8.46
CA GLY A 205 13.18 -9.48 -8.87
C GLY A 205 14.36 -8.52 -8.62
N GLY A 206 14.14 -7.38 -7.97
CA GLY A 206 15.13 -6.30 -7.86
C GLY A 206 15.36 -5.51 -9.16
N VAL A 207 14.48 -5.65 -10.16
CA VAL A 207 14.68 -5.04 -11.50
C VAL A 207 13.50 -4.19 -12.00
N CYS A 208 12.30 -4.36 -11.43
CA CYS A 208 11.09 -3.61 -11.82
C CYS A 208 10.93 -2.30 -11.02
N ASP A 209 11.99 -1.49 -10.91
CA ASP A 209 12.06 -0.39 -9.94
C ASP A 209 10.94 0.65 -9.93
N PRO A 210 10.44 1.16 -11.07
CA PRO A 210 9.41 2.19 -11.00
C PRO A 210 8.04 1.63 -10.64
N TYR A 211 7.84 0.31 -10.65
CA TYR A 211 6.51 -0.26 -10.48
C TYR A 211 6.10 -0.43 -9.02
N VAL A 212 4.88 0.00 -8.71
CA VAL A 212 4.03 -0.71 -7.74
C VAL A 212 2.95 -1.42 -8.54
N PHE A 213 2.65 -2.65 -8.17
CA PHE A 213 1.57 -3.40 -8.78
C PHE A 213 0.30 -3.28 -7.93
N VAL A 214 -0.83 -3.15 -8.62
CA VAL A 214 -2.15 -3.03 -7.97
C VAL A 214 -3.09 -4.06 -8.55
N MET A 215 -3.58 -4.96 -7.70
CA MET A 215 -4.60 -5.95 -8.06
C MET A 215 -5.94 -5.66 -7.39
N GLY A 216 -7.00 -6.30 -7.87
CA GLY A 216 -8.38 -6.19 -7.39
C GLY A 216 -9.26 -5.24 -8.21
N SER A 217 -8.65 -4.30 -8.94
CA SER A 217 -9.38 -3.38 -9.82
C SER A 217 -10.05 -4.08 -11.00
N GLU A 218 -9.66 -5.31 -11.35
CA GLU A 218 -10.33 -6.12 -12.37
C GLU A 218 -11.78 -6.44 -12.02
N HIS A 219 -12.12 -6.55 -10.74
CA HIS A 219 -13.48 -6.76 -10.23
C HIS A 219 -14.14 -5.46 -9.76
N ALA A 220 -13.45 -4.32 -9.82
CA ALA A 220 -14.00 -3.01 -9.48
C ALA A 220 -13.37 -1.92 -10.37
N PRO A 221 -13.61 -1.93 -11.69
CA PRO A 221 -12.90 -1.08 -12.65
C PRO A 221 -13.11 0.42 -12.41
N GLY A 222 -14.19 0.80 -11.72
CA GLY A 222 -14.43 2.18 -11.27
C GLY A 222 -13.37 2.73 -10.31
N LEU A 223 -12.51 1.89 -9.72
CA LEU A 223 -11.37 2.33 -8.91
C LEU A 223 -10.17 2.79 -9.75
N ARG A 224 -10.07 2.38 -11.02
CA ARG A 224 -8.90 2.66 -11.88
C ARG A 224 -8.66 4.16 -12.09
N PRO A 225 -9.68 4.99 -12.41
CA PRO A 225 -9.47 6.43 -12.51
C PRO A 225 -9.01 7.06 -11.19
N TRP A 226 -9.39 6.50 -10.04
CA TRP A 226 -8.93 6.99 -8.73
C TRP A 226 -7.45 6.66 -8.52
N ILE A 227 -7.04 5.46 -8.92
CA ILE A 227 -5.63 5.01 -8.87
C ILE A 227 -4.76 5.90 -9.76
N ASP A 228 -5.18 6.10 -11.02
CA ASP A 228 -4.45 6.94 -11.97
C ASP A 228 -4.31 8.38 -11.46
N GLN A 229 -5.40 8.94 -10.93
CA GLN A 229 -5.39 10.29 -10.35
C GLN A 229 -4.55 10.38 -9.07
N ALA A 230 -4.50 9.32 -8.26
CA ALA A 230 -3.69 9.26 -7.06
C ALA A 230 -2.18 9.16 -7.37
N ALA A 231 -1.84 8.45 -8.44
CA ALA A 231 -0.48 8.24 -8.92
C ALA A 231 0.06 9.37 -9.81
N LYS A 232 -0.82 10.21 -10.36
CA LYS A 232 -0.44 11.33 -11.23
C LYS A 232 0.66 12.21 -10.61
N GLU A 233 1.65 12.57 -11.44
CA GLU A 233 2.80 13.42 -11.10
C GLU A 233 3.74 12.84 -10.02
N ARG A 234 3.65 11.54 -9.73
CA ARG A 234 4.58 10.84 -8.83
C ARG A 234 5.66 10.10 -9.63
N PRO A 235 6.86 9.90 -9.06
CA PRO A 235 7.93 9.13 -9.69
C PRO A 235 7.68 7.61 -9.56
N LEU A 236 6.50 7.15 -9.96
CA LEU A 236 6.01 5.78 -9.82
C LEU A 236 5.17 5.40 -11.05
N LYS A 237 5.31 4.14 -11.48
CA LYS A 237 4.39 3.50 -12.42
C LYS A 237 3.45 2.60 -11.65
N VAL A 238 2.15 2.77 -11.83
CA VAL A 238 1.17 1.80 -11.32
C VAL A 238 0.93 0.75 -12.39
N GLY A 239 1.33 -0.49 -12.10
CA GLY A 239 1.05 -1.64 -12.94
C GLY A 239 -0.22 -2.36 -12.48
N MET A 240 -1.30 -2.24 -13.24
CA MET A 240 -2.53 -2.98 -12.92
C MET A 240 -2.37 -4.44 -13.33
N LEU A 241 -2.61 -5.37 -12.41
CA LEU A 241 -2.53 -6.81 -12.66
C LEU A 241 -3.77 -7.51 -12.11
N GLY A 242 -4.24 -8.57 -12.77
CA GLY A 242 -5.23 -9.46 -12.20
C GLY A 242 -4.66 -10.34 -11.10
N THR A 243 -5.45 -10.63 -10.07
CA THR A 243 -5.07 -11.60 -9.01
C THR A 243 -4.92 -13.02 -9.54
N ASP A 244 -5.52 -13.32 -10.69
CA ASP A 244 -5.30 -14.55 -11.43
C ASP A 244 -3.95 -14.60 -12.14
N LEU A 245 -3.04 -13.62 -11.97
CA LEU A 245 -1.62 -13.81 -12.25
C LEU A 245 -0.92 -14.56 -11.10
N LEU A 246 -1.39 -14.39 -9.87
CA LEU A 246 -0.82 -15.02 -8.68
C LEU A 246 -1.34 -16.46 -8.53
N VAL A 247 -0.51 -17.35 -7.98
CA VAL A 247 -0.93 -18.72 -7.63
C VAL A 247 -1.38 -18.70 -6.17
N LEU A 248 -2.64 -19.06 -5.93
CA LEU A 248 -3.35 -18.91 -4.65
C LEU A 248 -3.51 -17.45 -4.22
N ASP A 249 -4.27 -17.22 -3.15
CA ASP A 249 -4.29 -15.92 -2.48
C ASP A 249 -2.99 -15.74 -1.71
N ARG A 250 -2.25 -14.68 -2.04
CA ARG A 250 -0.87 -14.44 -1.57
C ARG A 250 -0.75 -13.40 -0.45
N SER A 251 -1.88 -12.81 -0.03
CA SER A 251 -1.94 -11.82 1.04
C SER A 251 -3.39 -11.66 1.53
N ASP A 252 -3.62 -10.76 2.48
CA ASP A 252 -4.88 -10.59 3.22
C ASP A 252 -6.09 -10.21 2.37
N TYR A 253 -5.94 -9.90 1.08
CA TYR A 253 -7.07 -9.63 0.19
C TYR A 253 -7.92 -10.88 -0.10
N GLY A 254 -7.34 -12.09 0.02
CA GLY A 254 -8.00 -13.35 -0.35
C GLY A 254 -9.37 -13.56 0.32
N PRO A 255 -9.46 -13.49 1.66
CA PRO A 255 -10.72 -13.60 2.38
C PRO A 255 -11.78 -12.58 1.97
N PHE A 256 -11.38 -11.35 1.63
CA PHE A 256 -12.30 -10.30 1.16
C PHE A 256 -12.76 -10.55 -0.28
N ARG A 257 -11.85 -10.99 -1.15
CA ARG A 257 -12.14 -11.41 -2.52
C ARG A 257 -13.17 -12.54 -2.56
N ALA A 258 -13.04 -13.53 -1.68
CA ALA A 258 -13.98 -14.65 -1.55
C ALA A 258 -15.39 -14.21 -1.11
N ARG A 259 -15.51 -13.00 -0.54
CA ARG A 259 -16.79 -12.37 -0.16
C ARG A 259 -17.26 -11.29 -1.13
N GLU A 260 -16.61 -11.19 -2.29
CA GLU A 260 -16.95 -10.21 -3.35
C GLU A 260 -16.91 -8.76 -2.87
N ILE A 261 -16.08 -8.48 -1.87
CA ILE A 261 -15.83 -7.12 -1.39
C ILE A 261 -14.82 -6.49 -2.34
N PRO A 262 -15.09 -5.30 -2.94
CA PRO A 262 -14.10 -4.58 -3.73
C PRO A 262 -12.81 -4.41 -2.94
N TYR A 263 -11.67 -4.70 -3.56
CA TYR A 263 -10.39 -4.61 -2.91
C TYR A 263 -9.31 -4.00 -3.81
N LEU A 264 -8.28 -3.44 -3.19
CA LEU A 264 -7.03 -3.07 -3.82
C LEU A 264 -5.87 -3.69 -3.04
N PHE A 265 -5.06 -4.47 -3.73
CA PHE A 265 -3.84 -5.03 -3.18
C PHE A 265 -2.62 -4.34 -3.81
N PHE A 266 -1.82 -3.67 -2.99
CA PHE A 266 -0.58 -3.01 -3.40
C PHE A 266 0.62 -3.89 -3.06
N SER A 267 1.46 -4.20 -4.06
CA SER A 267 2.72 -4.89 -3.82
C SER A 267 3.78 -4.49 -4.83
N THR A 268 5.03 -4.57 -4.44
CA THR A 268 6.17 -4.44 -5.35
C THR A 268 6.68 -5.78 -5.84
N GLY A 269 6.12 -6.89 -5.35
CA GLY A 269 6.44 -8.27 -5.74
C GLY A 269 7.67 -8.84 -5.04
N GLU A 270 7.83 -10.17 -5.17
CA GLU A 270 8.94 -10.90 -4.55
C GLU A 270 10.30 -10.37 -5.03
N ASN A 271 11.26 -10.31 -4.12
CA ASN A 271 12.61 -9.81 -4.37
C ASN A 271 13.65 -10.81 -3.82
N PRO A 272 14.94 -10.73 -4.21
CA PRO A 272 15.95 -11.73 -3.82
C PRO A 272 16.20 -11.87 -2.31
N THR A 273 15.70 -10.96 -1.47
CA THR A 273 15.82 -11.03 -0.01
C THR A 273 14.53 -11.45 0.68
N TYR A 274 13.44 -11.67 -0.06
CA TYR A 274 12.16 -12.14 0.47
C TYR A 274 12.34 -13.42 1.30
N HIS A 275 11.75 -13.45 2.50
CA HIS A 275 11.87 -14.56 3.45
C HIS A 275 13.32 -14.95 3.78
N THR A 276 14.23 -13.97 3.80
CA THR A 276 15.63 -14.17 4.21
C THR A 276 16.04 -13.22 5.35
N PRO A 277 17.13 -13.52 6.07
CA PRO A 277 17.74 -12.59 7.03
C PRO A 277 18.26 -11.28 6.40
N ASP A 278 18.31 -11.19 5.07
CA ASP A 278 18.75 -10.01 4.34
C ASP A 278 17.61 -9.02 4.03
N ASP A 279 16.35 -9.36 4.34
CA ASP A 279 15.23 -8.39 4.31
C ASP A 279 15.35 -7.39 5.47
N ARG A 280 16.29 -6.45 5.32
CA ARG A 280 16.65 -5.45 6.34
C ARG A 280 16.17 -4.04 5.97
N PRO A 281 15.96 -3.15 6.97
CA PRO A 281 15.58 -1.76 6.72
C PRO A 281 16.47 -1.02 5.71
N GLU A 282 17.77 -1.31 5.73
CA GLU A 282 18.75 -0.66 4.85
C GLU A 282 18.56 -1.00 3.37
N THR A 283 17.79 -2.05 3.07
CA THR A 283 17.59 -2.53 1.70
C THR A 283 16.39 -1.90 1.00
N LEU A 284 15.55 -1.15 1.73
CA LEU A 284 14.34 -0.55 1.19
C LEU A 284 14.63 0.75 0.42
N ASN A 285 13.85 0.94 -0.64
CA ASN A 285 13.73 2.20 -1.36
C ASN A 285 12.65 3.08 -0.68
N TYR A 286 13.06 3.88 0.29
CA TYR A 286 12.14 4.72 1.05
C TYR A 286 11.45 5.84 0.25
N PRO A 287 12.09 6.52 -0.72
CA PRO A 287 11.37 7.43 -1.62
C PRO A 287 10.22 6.75 -2.37
N LYS A 288 10.41 5.49 -2.81
CA LYS A 288 9.36 4.69 -3.42
C LYS A 288 8.26 4.32 -2.41
N LEU A 289 8.64 3.89 -1.21
CA LEU A 289 7.69 3.59 -0.12
C LEU A 289 6.83 4.81 0.23
N GLU A 290 7.43 6.00 0.30
CA GLU A 290 6.71 7.26 0.50
C GLU A 290 5.74 7.53 -0.66
N ALA A 291 6.19 7.42 -1.91
CA ALA A 291 5.34 7.64 -3.06
C ALA A 291 4.12 6.70 -3.08
N ILE A 292 4.31 5.40 -2.80
CA ILE A 292 3.24 4.41 -2.69
C ILE A 292 2.30 4.75 -1.53
N SER A 293 2.85 5.06 -0.35
CA SER A 293 2.06 5.42 0.83
C SER A 293 1.18 6.65 0.58
N GLN A 294 1.69 7.65 -0.14
CA GLN A 294 0.92 8.83 -0.50
C GLN A 294 -0.13 8.57 -1.60
N VAL A 295 0.07 7.58 -2.48
CA VAL A 295 -0.99 7.09 -3.40
C VAL A 295 -2.12 6.46 -2.59
N ILE A 296 -1.78 5.54 -1.68
CA ILE A 296 -2.76 4.86 -0.82
C ILE A 296 -3.51 5.87 0.06
N HIS A 297 -2.81 6.83 0.67
CA HIS A 297 -3.42 7.93 1.42
C HIS A 297 -4.49 8.67 0.61
N LYS A 298 -4.14 9.08 -0.62
CA LYS A 298 -5.08 9.81 -1.50
C LYS A 298 -6.27 8.95 -1.93
N LEU A 299 -6.06 7.65 -2.13
CA LEU A 299 -7.15 6.70 -2.41
C LEU A 299 -8.09 6.52 -1.22
N VAL A 300 -7.55 6.42 -0.01
CA VAL A 300 -8.37 6.33 1.22
C VAL A 300 -9.20 7.60 1.38
N LEU A 301 -8.62 8.79 1.21
CA LEU A 301 -9.36 10.06 1.28
C LEU A 301 -10.44 10.16 0.19
N GLN A 302 -10.11 9.75 -1.05
CA GLN A 302 -11.07 9.73 -2.15
C GLN A 302 -12.25 8.80 -1.83
N ALA A 303 -11.98 7.58 -1.35
CA ALA A 303 -13.00 6.62 -0.97
C ALA A 303 -13.82 7.11 0.24
N ALA A 304 -13.18 7.76 1.21
CA ALA A 304 -13.82 8.32 2.39
C ALA A 304 -14.85 9.41 2.07
N SER A 305 -14.66 10.11 0.95
CA SER A 305 -15.42 11.32 0.59
C SER A 305 -16.29 11.19 -0.67
N ALA A 306 -16.08 10.14 -1.48
CA ALA A 306 -16.82 9.94 -2.73
C ALA A 306 -18.34 9.88 -2.50
N PRO A 307 -19.18 10.43 -3.39
CA PRO A 307 -20.63 10.33 -3.23
C PRO A 307 -21.11 8.88 -3.33
N THR A 308 -20.44 8.05 -4.13
CA THR A 308 -20.74 6.64 -4.35
C THR A 308 -19.45 5.83 -4.45
N MET A 309 -19.53 4.54 -4.11
CA MET A 309 -18.41 3.61 -4.22
C MET A 309 -18.51 2.76 -5.49
N PRO A 310 -17.37 2.47 -6.16
CA PRO A 310 -17.33 1.43 -7.18
C PRO A 310 -17.77 0.08 -6.61
N THR A 311 -18.54 -0.67 -7.40
CA THR A 311 -19.11 -1.95 -6.99
C THR A 311 -18.36 -3.12 -7.61
N TRP A 312 -18.46 -4.28 -6.96
CA TRP A 312 -17.96 -5.54 -7.49
C TRP A 312 -18.66 -5.94 -8.79
N ILE A 313 -17.90 -6.47 -9.74
CA ILE A 313 -18.39 -7.14 -10.96
C ILE A 313 -17.90 -8.58 -11.00
N GLN A 314 -18.78 -9.49 -11.42
CA GLN A 314 -18.49 -10.93 -11.45
C GLN A 314 -17.47 -11.31 -12.53
N ALA A 315 -17.66 -10.77 -13.75
CA ALA A 315 -16.72 -10.96 -14.83
C ALA A 315 -15.62 -9.89 -14.73
N PRO A 316 -14.35 -10.27 -14.53
CA PRO A 316 -13.27 -9.29 -14.44
C PRO A 316 -13.09 -8.57 -15.78
N GLU A 317 -12.76 -7.29 -15.72
CA GLU A 317 -12.52 -6.48 -16.92
C GLU A 317 -11.06 -6.55 -17.36
N ASN A 318 -10.83 -7.09 -18.55
CA ASN A 318 -9.51 -7.19 -19.17
C ASN A 318 -9.07 -5.83 -19.71
N THR A 319 -7.83 -5.42 -19.44
CA THR A 319 -7.32 -4.12 -19.93
C THR A 319 -6.02 -4.26 -20.70
N ILE A 320 -5.81 -3.33 -21.64
CA ILE A 320 -4.49 -3.15 -22.26
C ILE A 320 -3.43 -2.68 -21.27
N GLY A 321 -3.83 -1.99 -20.20
CA GLY A 321 -2.92 -1.61 -19.11
C GLY A 321 -2.27 -2.83 -18.44
N GLU A 322 -3.02 -3.90 -18.22
CA GLU A 322 -2.49 -5.16 -17.71
C GLU A 322 -1.51 -5.80 -18.69
N VAL A 323 -1.86 -5.86 -19.97
CA VAL A 323 -0.99 -6.42 -21.03
C VAL A 323 0.34 -5.65 -21.09
N ALA A 324 0.28 -4.32 -21.07
CA ALA A 324 1.45 -3.46 -21.08
C ALA A 324 2.30 -3.69 -19.82
N THR A 325 1.68 -3.83 -18.65
CA THR A 325 2.38 -4.11 -17.39
C THR A 325 3.11 -5.44 -17.45
N VAL A 326 2.43 -6.52 -17.85
CA VAL A 326 3.05 -7.85 -17.99
C VAL A 326 4.22 -7.80 -18.98
N ARG A 327 4.02 -7.18 -20.16
CA ARG A 327 5.09 -7.00 -21.14
C ARG A 327 6.31 -6.29 -20.55
N ASP A 328 6.09 -5.20 -19.83
CA ASP A 328 7.17 -4.38 -19.28
C ASP A 328 7.94 -5.13 -18.17
N ILE A 329 7.26 -5.96 -17.36
CA ILE A 329 7.91 -6.90 -16.44
C ILE A 329 8.79 -7.87 -17.21
N LEU A 330 8.26 -8.54 -18.24
CA LEU A 330 9.01 -9.53 -19.03
C LEU A 330 10.21 -8.92 -19.74
N ARG A 331 10.10 -7.67 -20.21
CA ARG A 331 11.23 -6.90 -20.75
C ARG A 331 12.28 -6.62 -19.69
N SER A 332 11.88 -6.24 -18.48
CA SER A 332 12.81 -6.01 -17.37
C SER A 332 13.60 -7.28 -17.04
N LEU A 333 12.96 -8.45 -17.08
CA LEU A 333 13.65 -9.75 -16.90
C LEU A 333 14.61 -10.05 -18.06
N LEU A 334 14.21 -9.79 -19.32
CA LEU A 334 15.06 -9.97 -20.50
C LEU A 334 16.31 -9.08 -20.47
N GLU A 335 16.15 -7.81 -20.11
CA GLU A 335 17.25 -6.84 -20.00
C GLU A 335 18.25 -7.25 -18.90
N ASN A 336 17.79 -8.00 -17.90
CA ASN A 336 18.59 -8.50 -16.78
C ASN A 336 18.84 -10.02 -16.86
N GLN A 337 18.79 -10.61 -18.05
CA GLN A 337 18.86 -12.07 -18.25
C GLN A 337 20.09 -12.75 -17.62
N GLU A 338 21.22 -12.06 -17.52
CA GLU A 338 22.43 -12.58 -16.88
C GLU A 338 22.26 -12.72 -15.36
N MET A 339 21.59 -11.75 -14.72
CA MET A 339 21.30 -11.78 -13.28
C MET A 339 20.47 -13.00 -12.91
N PHE A 340 19.44 -13.29 -13.72
CA PHE A 340 18.53 -14.40 -13.50
C PHE A 340 19.00 -15.74 -14.11
N LYS A 341 20.18 -15.78 -14.74
CA LYS A 341 20.74 -16.99 -15.39
C LYS A 341 19.75 -17.66 -16.35
N ILE A 342 19.04 -16.85 -17.14
CA ILE A 342 17.96 -17.33 -18.03
C ILE A 342 18.53 -18.26 -19.10
N GLY A 343 18.01 -19.48 -19.18
CA GLY A 343 18.42 -20.48 -20.17
C GLY A 343 17.87 -20.20 -21.58
N VAL A 344 18.45 -20.86 -22.60
CA VAL A 344 18.06 -20.68 -24.02
C VAL A 344 16.56 -20.87 -24.26
N ALA A 345 15.95 -21.89 -23.65
CA ALA A 345 14.52 -22.17 -23.81
C ALA A 345 13.64 -21.08 -23.17
N GLN A 346 14.01 -20.60 -21.97
CA GLN A 346 13.31 -19.51 -21.29
C GLN A 346 13.45 -18.20 -22.07
N LEU A 347 14.64 -17.93 -22.61
CA LEU A 347 14.91 -16.76 -23.45
C LEU A 347 14.07 -16.78 -24.73
N TYR A 348 13.93 -17.95 -25.38
CA TYR A 348 13.06 -18.10 -26.54
C TYR A 348 11.59 -17.85 -26.18
N LEU A 349 11.11 -18.41 -25.07
CA LEU A 349 9.75 -18.19 -24.58
C LEU A 349 9.49 -16.71 -24.31
N LEU A 350 10.34 -16.06 -23.49
CA LEU A 350 10.27 -14.64 -23.15
C LEU A 350 10.21 -13.73 -24.37
N ASN A 351 11.14 -13.89 -25.32
CA ASN A 351 11.18 -13.05 -26.52
C ASN A 351 9.90 -13.18 -27.36
N ASN A 352 9.41 -14.41 -27.55
CA ASN A 352 8.18 -14.63 -28.28
C ASN A 352 6.97 -14.03 -27.56
N THR A 353 6.89 -14.21 -26.24
CA THR A 353 5.81 -13.63 -25.43
C THR A 353 5.83 -12.12 -25.52
N VAL A 354 6.97 -11.46 -25.30
CA VAL A 354 7.09 -10.00 -25.40
C VAL A 354 6.63 -9.49 -26.77
N ARG A 355 7.07 -10.14 -27.86
CA ARG A 355 6.63 -9.78 -29.22
C ARG A 355 5.11 -9.93 -29.41
N THR A 356 4.50 -10.98 -28.87
CA THR A 356 3.04 -11.16 -28.91
C THR A 356 2.34 -10.06 -28.12
N LEU A 357 2.82 -9.73 -26.92
CA LEU A 357 2.23 -8.67 -26.09
C LEU A 357 2.38 -7.30 -26.74
N ASP A 358 3.49 -7.03 -27.44
CA ASP A 358 3.67 -5.80 -28.23
C ASP A 358 2.59 -5.64 -29.30
N ALA A 359 2.33 -6.69 -30.08
CA ALA A 359 1.28 -6.67 -31.10
C ALA A 359 -0.11 -6.44 -30.50
N ILE A 360 -0.39 -7.00 -29.32
CA ILE A 360 -1.66 -6.78 -28.60
C ILE A 360 -1.78 -5.34 -28.11
N VAL A 361 -0.71 -4.78 -27.53
CA VAL A 361 -0.68 -3.39 -27.06
C VAL A 361 -0.86 -2.42 -28.23
N GLU A 362 -0.18 -2.65 -29.36
CA GLU A 362 -0.32 -1.85 -30.57
C GLU A 362 -1.75 -1.91 -31.13
N ARG A 363 -2.38 -3.09 -31.11
CA ARG A 363 -3.77 -3.29 -31.52
C ARG A 363 -4.78 -2.61 -30.59
N GLY A 364 -4.42 -2.30 -29.35
CA GLY A 364 -5.28 -1.61 -28.39
C GLY A 364 -6.49 -2.42 -27.89
N SER A 365 -6.53 -3.74 -28.15
CA SER A 365 -7.58 -4.64 -27.67
C SER A 365 -7.05 -6.04 -27.39
N ILE A 366 -7.60 -6.75 -26.41
CA ILE A 366 -7.23 -8.13 -26.04
C ILE A 366 -8.49 -8.99 -25.90
N THR A 367 -8.46 -10.20 -26.45
CA THR A 367 -9.53 -11.20 -26.27
C THR A 367 -9.34 -12.00 -24.98
N SER A 368 -10.40 -12.60 -24.45
CA SER A 368 -10.30 -13.44 -23.25
C SER A 368 -9.34 -14.63 -23.42
N THR A 369 -9.27 -15.22 -24.62
CA THR A 369 -8.35 -16.32 -24.93
C THR A 369 -6.89 -15.86 -24.94
N GLU A 370 -6.60 -14.70 -25.53
CA GLU A 370 -5.26 -14.13 -25.52
C GLU A 370 -4.83 -13.76 -24.10
N ARG A 371 -5.73 -13.20 -23.28
CA ARG A 371 -5.44 -12.90 -21.88
C ARG A 371 -5.14 -14.15 -21.08
N ALA A 372 -5.97 -15.20 -21.20
CA ALA A 372 -5.73 -16.47 -20.53
C ALA A 372 -4.36 -17.07 -20.91
N THR A 373 -4.00 -16.98 -22.18
CA THR A 373 -2.67 -17.41 -22.68
C THR A 373 -1.55 -16.56 -22.07
N MET A 374 -1.69 -15.23 -22.09
CA MET A 374 -0.74 -14.30 -21.48
C MET A 374 -0.52 -14.63 -20.00
N VAL A 375 -1.60 -14.79 -19.22
CA VAL A 375 -1.54 -15.09 -17.78
C VAL A 375 -0.80 -16.41 -17.53
N ASN A 376 -1.14 -17.47 -18.27
CA ASN A 376 -0.50 -18.78 -18.11
C ASN A 376 1.01 -18.75 -18.44
N VAL A 377 1.37 -18.06 -19.51
CA VAL A 377 2.78 -17.94 -19.91
C VAL A 377 3.54 -17.04 -18.94
N ALA A 378 2.98 -15.91 -18.54
CA ALA A 378 3.59 -15.00 -17.56
C ALA A 378 3.81 -15.72 -16.22
N ARG A 379 2.83 -16.49 -15.73
CA ARG A 379 2.98 -17.34 -14.54
C ARG A 379 4.15 -18.31 -14.66
N LEU A 380 4.22 -19.07 -15.75
CA LEU A 380 5.29 -20.02 -15.99
C LEU A 380 6.66 -19.33 -15.99
N VAL A 381 6.76 -18.18 -16.64
CA VAL A 381 7.99 -17.40 -16.71
C VAL A 381 8.39 -16.87 -15.33
N LEU A 382 7.47 -16.23 -14.60
CA LEU A 382 7.75 -15.67 -13.29
C LEU A 382 8.19 -16.76 -12.30
N ILE A 383 7.49 -17.90 -12.24
CA ILE A 383 7.81 -19.02 -11.33
C ILE A 383 9.17 -19.69 -11.64
N THR A 384 9.62 -19.63 -12.89
CA THR A 384 10.87 -20.31 -13.30
C THR A 384 12.09 -19.40 -13.32
N ILE A 385 11.90 -18.09 -13.13
CA ILE A 385 12.95 -17.08 -13.23
C ILE A 385 13.16 -16.35 -11.89
N LEU A 386 12.07 -16.02 -11.22
CA LEU A 386 12.06 -15.45 -9.87
C LEU A 386 11.89 -16.59 -8.86
#